data_AF-B9XSA0-F1
#
_entry.id   AF-B9XSA0-F1
#
_cell.length_a   1.000
_cell.length_b   1.000
_cell.length_c   1.000
_cell.angle_alpha   90.00
_cell.angle_beta   90.00
_cell.angle_gamma   90.00
#
_symmetry.space_group_name_H-M   'P 1'
#
loop_
_entity.id
_entity.type
_entity.pdbx_description
1 polymer ?
#
loop_
_entity_poly.entity_id
_entity_poly.type
_entity_poly.pdbx_seq_one_letter_code
_entity_poly.pdbx_strand_id
1 'polypeptide(L)'
;MRKHIFWVLMVAFAGPVFAAEKTFDLSEMPVNKAPAGFHSLLKGSGKPGDWKVIMDDVPLAFPSLSTNAPNVAKKSVVAQLSEDMTDEHFPLLVLGDETYGDFTLTTRFKIVSGILEQMGGIAFRMQDVKNYYVLRASAVDHNVRFYEVVNGEIGTLMGPKVPIAKGEWHELSVECKGNQIRCSFDGKEVIPTVTDNTFSAGKIALWTKSDSVSYFTDIRIAYTPHERFLQSLVRETMEKFPRLQGIDVVALSGKSSGPKVVASNNDKAIGQPGDKNDAEVINKGVMTYRKDKELVYVTLPLRDRNGDPAAGVRVVMKSFPGQTEENAIVRAMPVVKQMQERVPAVNDLME
;
A
#
# COMPACT_ATOMS: atom_id res chain seq x y z
N MET A 1 33.44 -35.80 36.14
CA MET A 1 32.74 -34.53 35.81
C MET A 1 32.69 -34.36 34.30
N ARG A 2 31.52 -34.53 33.68
CA ARG A 2 31.27 -34.05 32.32
C ARG A 2 29.75 -33.86 32.16
N LYS A 3 29.31 -32.59 32.18
CA LYS A 3 27.93 -32.19 31.96
C LYS A 3 27.68 -32.17 30.46
N HIS A 4 26.74 -32.96 29.96
CA HIS A 4 26.23 -32.82 28.60
C HIS A 4 24.99 -31.91 28.65
N ILE A 5 25.13 -30.71 28.10
CA ILE A 5 24.04 -29.74 27.93
C ILE A 5 23.39 -30.05 26.57
N PHE A 6 22.14 -30.50 26.58
CA PHE A 6 21.31 -30.59 25.38
C PHE A 6 20.84 -29.18 25.00
N TRP A 7 21.32 -28.67 23.87
CA TRP A 7 20.73 -27.51 23.21
C TRP A 7 19.52 -27.97 22.39
N VAL A 8 18.32 -27.60 22.81
CA VAL A 8 17.12 -27.69 21.98
C VAL A 8 17.11 -26.46 21.09
N LEU A 9 17.37 -26.65 19.79
CA LEU A 9 17.20 -25.62 18.78
C LEU A 9 15.68 -25.45 18.54
N MET A 10 15.08 -24.37 19.04
CA MET A 10 13.76 -23.94 18.58
C MET A 10 13.91 -23.40 17.16
N VAL A 11 13.47 -24.19 16.17
CA VAL A 11 13.22 -23.69 14.82
C VAL A 11 11.92 -22.91 14.85
N ALA A 12 12.01 -21.58 14.81
CA ALA A 12 10.86 -20.73 14.57
C ALA A 12 10.38 -20.95 13.12
N PHE A 13 9.28 -21.67 12.96
CA PHE A 13 8.58 -21.76 11.69
C PHE A 13 7.92 -20.40 11.40
N ALA A 14 8.62 -19.52 10.68
CA ALA A 14 7.99 -18.40 10.01
C ALA A 14 7.18 -18.97 8.84
N GLY A 15 5.87 -19.14 9.04
CA GLY A 15 4.96 -19.46 7.95
C GLY A 15 5.01 -18.36 6.88
N PRO A 16 4.88 -18.70 5.58
CA PRO A 16 4.93 -17.69 4.53
C PRO A 16 3.75 -16.74 4.66
N VAL A 17 4.05 -15.45 4.84
CA VAL A 17 3.07 -14.38 4.66
C VAL A 17 2.77 -14.33 3.16
N PHE A 18 1.60 -14.83 2.76
CA PHE A 18 1.17 -14.74 1.36
C PHE A 18 0.86 -13.29 1.03
N ALA A 19 1.68 -12.67 0.17
CA ALA A 19 1.37 -11.39 -0.45
C ALA A 19 0.07 -11.55 -1.29
N ALA A 20 -0.83 -10.58 -1.19
CA ALA A 20 -1.92 -10.44 -2.14
C ALA A 20 -1.38 -9.80 -3.42
N GLU A 21 -1.95 -10.15 -4.56
CA GLU A 21 -1.60 -9.55 -5.85
C GLU A 21 -2.85 -8.87 -6.41
N LYS A 22 -2.68 -7.61 -6.84
CA LYS A 22 -3.66 -6.88 -7.61
C LYS A 22 -3.11 -6.61 -8.99
N THR A 23 -3.84 -7.09 -9.99
CA THR A 23 -3.60 -6.83 -11.40
C THR A 23 -4.77 -6.04 -11.96
N PHE A 24 -4.50 -5.23 -12.98
CA PHE A 24 -5.52 -4.47 -13.68
C PHE A 24 -5.69 -5.05 -15.07
N ASP A 25 -6.82 -5.73 -15.30
CA ASP A 25 -7.14 -6.26 -16.62
C ASP A 25 -7.66 -5.13 -17.52
N LEU A 26 -6.75 -4.57 -18.32
CA LEU A 26 -7.08 -3.52 -19.28
C LEU A 26 -7.83 -4.07 -20.51
N SER A 27 -7.85 -5.38 -20.73
CA SER A 27 -8.47 -5.98 -21.92
C SER A 27 -10.00 -5.93 -21.88
N GLU A 28 -10.57 -5.91 -20.67
CA GLU A 28 -12.02 -5.76 -20.46
C GLU A 28 -12.48 -4.29 -20.52
N MET A 29 -11.54 -3.34 -20.54
CA MET A 29 -11.87 -1.92 -20.52
C MET A 29 -12.16 -1.38 -21.93
N PRO A 30 -13.20 -0.54 -22.10
CA PRO A 30 -13.54 0.04 -23.40
C PRO A 30 -12.42 0.92 -23.96
N VAL A 31 -12.01 0.64 -25.20
CA VAL A 31 -11.04 1.45 -25.94
C VAL A 31 -11.58 2.88 -26.16
N ASN A 32 -10.69 3.86 -26.14
CA ASN A 32 -10.95 5.30 -26.24
C ASN A 32 -11.79 5.88 -25.09
N LYS A 33 -11.86 5.19 -23.95
CA LYS A 33 -12.47 5.68 -22.71
C LYS A 33 -11.44 5.70 -21.58
N ALA A 34 -11.69 6.53 -20.57
CA ALA A 34 -10.92 6.49 -19.34
C ALA A 34 -11.05 5.10 -18.69
N PRO A 35 -9.96 4.53 -18.17
CA PRO A 35 -10.00 3.22 -17.51
C PRO A 35 -10.93 3.26 -16.30
N ALA A 36 -11.89 2.31 -16.26
CA ALA A 36 -12.88 2.27 -15.20
C ALA A 36 -12.24 1.99 -13.83
N GLY A 37 -12.70 2.69 -12.79
CA GLY A 37 -12.17 2.58 -11.43
C GLY A 37 -10.85 3.32 -11.21
N PHE A 38 -10.36 4.11 -12.17
CA PHE A 38 -9.16 4.92 -12.02
C PHE A 38 -9.55 6.40 -11.90
N HIS A 39 -8.75 7.20 -11.20
CA HIS A 39 -9.08 8.62 -10.96
C HIS A 39 -8.00 9.54 -11.53
N SER A 40 -8.39 10.40 -12.47
CA SER A 40 -7.51 11.41 -13.04
C SER A 40 -7.37 12.59 -12.08
N LEU A 41 -6.14 12.94 -11.76
CA LEU A 41 -5.75 14.10 -10.95
C LEU A 41 -4.69 14.92 -11.69
N LEU A 42 -4.48 16.15 -11.25
CA LEU A 42 -3.48 17.05 -11.80
C LEU A 42 -2.75 17.77 -10.65
N LYS A 43 -1.42 17.68 -10.60
CA LYS A 43 -0.60 18.64 -9.87
C LYS A 43 -0.18 19.76 -10.82
N GLY A 44 -0.21 20.99 -10.31
CA GLY A 44 0.22 22.18 -11.04
C GLY A 44 -0.91 22.84 -11.81
N SER A 45 -0.63 23.27 -13.04
CA SER A 45 -1.55 24.05 -13.88
C SER A 45 -1.65 23.45 -15.29
N GLY A 46 -2.53 24.00 -16.12
CA GLY A 46 -2.84 23.44 -17.44
C GLY A 46 -4.16 22.66 -17.45
N LYS A 47 -4.43 21.98 -18.56
CA LYS A 47 -5.64 21.16 -18.72
C LYS A 47 -5.51 19.86 -17.92
N PRO A 48 -6.62 19.18 -17.55
CA PRO A 48 -6.53 17.82 -17.02
C PRO A 48 -5.85 16.86 -18.00
N GLY A 49 -5.20 15.82 -17.48
CA GLY A 49 -4.66 14.74 -18.32
C GLY A 49 -5.75 14.00 -19.09
N ASP A 50 -5.45 13.65 -20.35
CA ASP A 50 -6.33 12.87 -21.23
C ASP A 50 -5.95 11.38 -21.15
N TRP A 51 -6.50 10.69 -20.16
CA TRP A 51 -6.23 9.27 -19.93
C TRP A 51 -7.23 8.39 -20.66
N LYS A 52 -6.74 7.47 -21.51
CA LYS A 52 -7.59 6.56 -22.29
C LYS A 52 -6.99 5.16 -22.38
N VAL A 53 -7.84 4.15 -22.48
CA VAL A 53 -7.42 2.81 -22.91
C VAL A 53 -7.30 2.80 -24.42
N ILE A 54 -6.16 2.38 -24.96
CA ILE A 54 -5.91 2.23 -26.41
C ILE A 54 -5.28 0.88 -26.71
N MET A 55 -5.22 0.49 -27.99
CA MET A 55 -4.49 -0.70 -28.41
C MET A 55 -3.08 -0.33 -28.86
N ASP A 56 -2.08 -1.08 -28.40
CA ASP A 56 -0.69 -0.92 -28.82
C ASP A 56 0.02 -2.28 -28.97
N ASP A 57 1.09 -2.31 -29.75
CA ASP A 57 1.95 -3.49 -29.89
C ASP A 57 2.96 -3.52 -28.74
N VAL A 58 2.86 -4.55 -27.91
CA VAL A 58 3.68 -4.71 -26.72
C VAL A 58 4.57 -5.94 -26.87
N PRO A 59 5.89 -5.83 -26.66
CA PRO A 59 6.80 -6.98 -26.70
C PRO A 59 6.34 -8.11 -25.76
N LEU A 60 6.46 -9.34 -26.24
CA LEU A 60 6.22 -10.52 -25.43
C LEU A 60 7.31 -10.64 -24.35
N ALA A 61 6.92 -11.10 -23.16
CA ALA A 61 7.87 -11.32 -22.06
C ALA A 61 8.90 -12.42 -22.39
N PHE A 62 8.54 -13.34 -23.28
CA PHE A 62 9.42 -14.37 -23.80
C PHE A 62 9.42 -14.29 -25.34
N PRO A 63 10.60 -14.37 -25.98
CA PRO A 63 10.66 -14.44 -27.44
C PRO A 63 9.92 -15.67 -27.94
N SER A 64 9.30 -15.56 -29.11
CA SER A 64 8.59 -16.70 -29.70
C SER A 64 9.55 -17.87 -29.94
N LEU A 65 9.06 -19.08 -29.66
CA LEU A 65 9.77 -20.34 -29.98
C LEU A 65 9.82 -20.61 -31.50
N SER A 66 9.03 -19.89 -32.30
CA SER A 66 9.05 -19.95 -33.77
C SER A 66 9.71 -18.70 -34.34
N THR A 67 10.69 -18.91 -35.24
CA THR A 67 11.47 -17.84 -35.89
C THR A 67 10.62 -16.85 -36.71
N ASN A 68 9.38 -17.21 -37.05
CA ASN A 68 8.50 -16.41 -37.91
C ASN A 68 7.28 -15.82 -37.18
N ALA A 69 7.11 -16.05 -35.87
CA ALA A 69 5.99 -15.47 -35.16
C ALA A 69 6.31 -14.03 -34.69
N PRO A 70 5.31 -13.13 -34.61
CA PRO A 70 5.52 -11.80 -34.07
C PRO A 70 6.04 -11.87 -32.62
N ASN A 71 7.09 -11.10 -32.32
CA ASN A 71 7.59 -10.93 -30.94
C ASN A 71 6.81 -9.87 -30.15
N VAL A 72 5.69 -9.39 -30.69
CA VAL A 72 4.79 -8.40 -30.08
C VAL A 72 3.37 -8.96 -30.04
N ALA A 73 2.61 -8.58 -29.02
CA ALA A 73 1.18 -8.82 -28.93
C ALA A 73 0.44 -7.49 -28.88
N LYS A 74 -0.65 -7.39 -29.62
CA LYS A 74 -1.55 -6.25 -29.56
C LYS A 74 -2.35 -6.31 -28.26
N LYS A 75 -2.10 -5.37 -27.34
CA LYS A 75 -2.72 -5.32 -26.00
C LYS A 75 -3.43 -3.99 -25.77
N SER A 76 -4.43 -4.00 -24.89
CA SER A 76 -4.96 -2.78 -24.28
C SER A 76 -3.91 -2.18 -23.34
N VAL A 77 -3.67 -0.88 -23.47
CA VAL A 77 -2.74 -0.09 -22.66
C VAL A 77 -3.43 1.17 -22.18
N VAL A 78 -3.02 1.72 -21.04
CA VAL A 78 -3.46 3.04 -20.58
C VAL A 78 -2.53 4.08 -21.16
N ALA A 79 -3.08 5.06 -21.87
CA ALA A 79 -2.34 6.16 -22.48
C ALA A 79 -2.71 7.48 -21.84
N GLN A 80 -1.69 8.29 -21.52
CA GLN A 80 -1.85 9.73 -21.36
C GLN A 80 -1.64 10.36 -22.75
N LEU A 81 -2.61 11.14 -23.22
CA LEU A 81 -2.62 11.74 -24.56
C LEU A 81 -2.66 13.28 -24.58
N SER A 82 -2.58 13.94 -23.43
CA SER A 82 -2.59 15.40 -23.37
C SER A 82 -1.20 15.93 -23.71
N GLU A 83 -1.14 16.76 -24.74
CA GLU A 83 0.08 17.45 -25.20
C GLU A 83 0.14 18.89 -24.63
N ASP A 84 -0.38 19.12 -23.42
CA ASP A 84 -0.33 20.44 -22.78
C ASP A 84 1.11 20.81 -22.40
N MET A 85 1.67 21.80 -23.09
CA MET A 85 3.07 22.23 -22.95
C MET A 85 3.34 23.10 -21.71
N THR A 86 2.40 23.19 -20.77
CA THR A 86 2.68 23.86 -19.48
C THR A 86 3.77 23.08 -18.73
N ASP A 87 4.80 23.76 -18.23
CA ASP A 87 5.95 23.08 -17.58
C ASP A 87 5.55 22.42 -16.25
N GLU A 88 4.90 23.18 -15.37
CA GLU A 88 4.33 22.71 -14.11
C GLU A 88 2.95 22.04 -14.34
N HIS A 89 2.90 21.05 -15.22
CA HIS A 89 1.72 20.23 -15.51
C HIS A 89 2.07 18.76 -15.26
N PHE A 90 1.48 18.15 -14.22
CA PHE A 90 1.79 16.78 -13.82
C PHE A 90 0.51 15.94 -13.73
N PRO A 91 0.06 15.37 -14.86
CA PRO A 91 -1.05 14.44 -14.91
C PRO A 91 -0.75 13.19 -14.08
N LEU A 92 -1.74 12.81 -13.26
CA LEU A 92 -1.71 11.65 -12.39
C LEU A 92 -2.94 10.79 -12.68
N LEU A 93 -2.77 9.48 -12.78
CA LEU A 93 -3.89 8.55 -12.86
C LEU A 93 -3.82 7.54 -11.72
N VAL A 94 -4.63 7.77 -10.70
CA VAL A 94 -4.70 6.96 -9.49
C VAL A 94 -5.37 5.62 -9.77
N LEU A 95 -4.74 4.53 -9.32
CA LEU A 95 -5.10 3.15 -9.59
C LEU A 95 -6.10 2.61 -8.55
N GLY A 96 -7.34 3.10 -8.58
CA GLY A 96 -8.39 2.72 -7.64
C GLY A 96 -8.32 3.44 -6.29
N ASP A 97 -9.08 2.91 -5.33
CA ASP A 97 -9.29 3.55 -4.03
C ASP A 97 -8.42 3.01 -2.90
N GLU A 98 -7.75 1.88 -3.12
CA GLU A 98 -6.88 1.24 -2.12
C GLU A 98 -5.61 2.05 -1.85
N THR A 99 -5.11 1.93 -0.63
CA THR A 99 -3.79 2.44 -0.24
C THR A 99 -2.87 1.28 0.14
N TYR A 100 -1.57 1.52 0.04
CA TYR A 100 -0.58 0.48 0.18
C TYR A 100 0.56 0.98 1.08
N GLY A 101 0.83 0.23 2.16
CA GLY A 101 2.01 0.39 3.00
C GLY A 101 3.21 -0.34 2.41
N ASP A 102 3.27 -1.65 2.66
CA ASP A 102 4.27 -2.56 2.09
C ASP A 102 3.77 -3.18 0.78
N PHE A 103 4.50 -2.91 -0.31
CA PHE A 103 4.14 -3.41 -1.63
C PHE A 103 5.36 -3.50 -2.57
N THR A 104 5.20 -4.26 -3.65
CA THR A 104 6.02 -4.24 -4.84
C THR A 104 5.12 -3.91 -6.02
N LEU A 105 5.37 -2.78 -6.66
CA LEU A 105 4.71 -2.33 -7.88
C LEU A 105 5.63 -2.59 -9.07
N THR A 106 5.10 -3.20 -10.11
CA THR A 106 5.76 -3.31 -11.42
C THR A 106 4.82 -2.80 -12.50
N THR A 107 5.34 -2.04 -13.46
CA THR A 107 4.60 -1.62 -14.65
C THR A 107 5.53 -1.49 -15.84
N ARG A 108 5.02 -1.81 -17.03
CA ARG A 108 5.71 -1.49 -18.28
C ARG A 108 5.20 -0.18 -18.82
N PHE A 109 6.09 0.65 -19.35
CA PHE A 109 5.75 1.93 -19.93
C PHE A 109 6.51 2.19 -21.23
N LYS A 110 5.95 3.06 -22.07
CA LYS A 110 6.55 3.51 -23.33
C LYS A 110 6.34 5.01 -23.48
N ILE A 111 7.40 5.75 -23.75
CA ILE A 111 7.34 7.19 -24.05
C ILE A 111 7.19 7.34 -25.56
N VAL A 112 6.15 8.05 -26.01
CA VAL A 112 5.73 8.08 -27.42
C VAL A 112 6.09 9.40 -28.09
N SER A 113 5.63 10.51 -27.52
CA SER A 113 5.86 11.86 -28.05
C SER A 113 5.92 12.90 -26.94
N GLY A 114 6.12 14.15 -27.34
CA GLY A 114 6.37 15.30 -26.46
C GLY A 114 7.51 16.14 -27.01
N ILE A 115 7.32 17.46 -27.01
CA ILE A 115 8.26 18.46 -27.49
C ILE A 115 9.11 18.98 -26.33
N LEU A 116 8.47 19.38 -25.23
CA LEU A 116 9.18 19.90 -24.05
C LEU A 116 9.68 18.76 -23.18
N GLU A 117 8.78 17.82 -22.89
CA GLU A 117 9.06 16.70 -22.00
C GLU A 117 8.75 15.37 -22.67
N GLN A 118 9.53 14.35 -22.31
CA GLN A 118 9.33 12.98 -22.79
C GLN A 118 9.53 12.05 -21.60
N MET A 119 8.52 11.99 -20.73
CA MET A 119 8.58 11.31 -19.45
C MET A 119 7.41 10.35 -19.20
N GLY A 120 7.72 9.28 -18.50
CA GLY A 120 6.75 8.35 -17.93
C GLY A 120 7.23 7.86 -16.57
N GLY A 121 6.30 7.68 -15.64
CA GLY A 121 6.65 7.30 -14.29
C GLY A 121 5.47 6.79 -13.47
N ILE A 122 5.77 6.55 -12.21
CA ILE A 122 4.83 6.13 -11.18
C ILE A 122 4.95 7.07 -9.98
N ALA A 123 3.81 7.45 -9.44
CA ALA A 123 3.70 8.09 -8.14
C ALA A 123 3.18 7.06 -7.13
N PHE A 124 3.73 7.05 -5.92
CA PHE A 124 3.40 6.03 -4.93
C PHE A 124 3.45 6.57 -3.50
N ARG A 125 2.76 5.85 -2.60
CA ARG A 125 2.39 6.33 -1.26
C ARG A 125 1.80 7.74 -1.29
N MET A 126 0.98 8.00 -2.31
CA MET A 126 0.35 9.29 -2.55
C MET A 126 -0.74 9.56 -1.53
N GLN A 127 -0.61 10.66 -0.79
CA GLN A 127 -1.66 11.16 0.11
C GLN A 127 -2.65 12.03 -0.68
N ASP A 128 -2.09 12.93 -1.50
CA ASP A 128 -2.81 13.88 -2.34
C ASP A 128 -1.88 14.39 -3.46
N VAL A 129 -2.36 15.34 -4.27
CA VAL A 129 -1.60 15.94 -5.40
C VAL A 129 -0.39 16.78 -4.97
N LYS A 130 -0.15 16.96 -3.67
CA LYS A 130 0.96 17.72 -3.10
C LYS A 130 1.94 16.84 -2.31
N ASN A 131 1.61 15.59 -2.03
CA ASN A 131 2.35 14.73 -1.10
C ASN A 131 2.45 13.28 -1.61
N TYR A 132 3.58 12.92 -2.24
CA TYR A 132 3.84 11.59 -2.83
C TYR A 132 5.31 11.38 -3.19
N TYR A 133 5.73 10.13 -3.37
CA TYR A 133 7.01 9.81 -4.04
C TYR A 133 6.83 9.61 -5.54
N VAL A 134 7.89 9.85 -6.31
CA VAL A 134 7.94 9.63 -7.76
C VAL A 134 9.14 8.77 -8.12
N LEU A 135 8.92 7.79 -8.99
CA LEU A 135 9.98 7.19 -9.81
C LEU A 135 9.62 7.41 -11.29
N ARG A 136 10.50 8.09 -12.03
CA ARG A 136 10.24 8.45 -13.43
C ARG A 136 11.46 8.28 -14.32
N ALA A 137 11.20 8.04 -15.59
CA ALA A 137 12.18 8.03 -16.67
C ALA A 137 12.00 9.25 -17.58
N SER A 138 13.10 9.78 -18.13
CA SER A 138 13.10 10.82 -19.17
C SER A 138 13.92 10.38 -20.37
N ALA A 139 13.30 10.40 -21.55
CA ALA A 139 13.98 10.16 -22.82
C ALA A 139 14.76 11.39 -23.31
N VAL A 140 14.37 12.61 -22.89
CA VAL A 140 15.10 13.85 -23.20
C VAL A 140 16.39 13.94 -22.38
N ASP A 141 16.30 13.72 -21.07
CA ASP A 141 17.46 13.85 -20.18
C ASP A 141 18.32 12.59 -20.09
N HIS A 142 17.86 11.49 -20.69
CA HIS A 142 18.43 10.15 -20.58
C HIS A 142 18.73 9.78 -19.13
N ASN A 143 17.70 9.76 -18.29
CA ASN A 143 17.86 9.43 -16.90
C ASN A 143 16.62 8.83 -16.24
N VAL A 144 16.88 8.11 -15.14
CA VAL A 144 15.86 7.67 -14.19
C VAL A 144 16.05 8.49 -12.92
N ARG A 145 14.96 9.02 -12.38
CA ARG A 145 14.96 9.83 -11.16
C ARG A 145 13.93 9.37 -10.17
N PHE A 146 14.35 9.32 -8.92
CA PHE A 146 13.50 9.23 -7.75
C PHE A 146 13.54 10.57 -6.99
N TYR A 147 12.40 10.98 -6.46
CA TYR A 147 12.27 12.14 -5.56
C TYR A 147 10.93 12.07 -4.83
N GLU A 148 10.80 12.86 -3.76
CA GLU A 148 9.55 13.12 -3.09
C GLU A 148 8.97 14.47 -3.48
N VAL A 149 7.65 14.59 -3.40
CA VAL A 149 6.91 15.84 -3.44
C VAL A 149 6.29 16.02 -2.07
N VAL A 150 6.63 17.11 -1.38
CA VAL A 150 6.15 17.43 -0.03
C VAL A 150 5.56 18.84 -0.06
N ASN A 151 4.31 18.98 0.35
CA ASN A 151 3.57 20.25 0.29
C ASN A 151 3.54 20.89 -1.12
N GLY A 152 3.68 20.09 -2.17
CA GLY A 152 3.72 20.51 -3.56
C GLY A 152 5.11 20.85 -4.08
N GLU A 153 6.12 20.91 -3.20
CA GLU A 153 7.51 21.18 -3.56
C GLU A 153 8.22 19.89 -3.94
N ILE A 154 8.98 19.92 -5.04
CA ILE A 154 9.77 18.78 -5.50
C ILE A 154 11.09 18.77 -4.74
N GLY A 155 11.35 17.66 -4.05
CA GLY A 155 12.60 17.41 -3.33
C GLY A 155 13.79 17.14 -4.25
N THR A 156 14.89 16.68 -3.66
CA THR A 156 16.12 16.41 -4.42
C THR A 156 15.93 15.23 -5.38
N LEU A 157 16.26 15.45 -6.65
CA LEU A 157 16.24 14.41 -7.68
C LEU A 157 17.49 13.53 -7.57
N MET A 158 17.31 12.25 -7.28
CA MET A 158 18.40 11.26 -7.24
C MET A 158 18.26 10.19 -8.33
N GLY A 159 19.39 9.69 -8.83
CA GLY A 159 19.43 8.56 -9.75
C GLY A 159 20.51 8.66 -10.84
N PRO A 160 20.62 7.65 -11.71
CA PRO A 160 21.66 7.57 -12.74
C PRO A 160 21.21 8.18 -14.07
N LYS A 161 22.16 8.51 -14.94
CA LYS A 161 21.87 8.64 -16.36
C LYS A 161 21.78 7.26 -16.99
N VAL A 162 20.78 7.04 -17.83
CA VAL A 162 20.51 5.78 -18.53
C VAL A 162 20.00 6.13 -19.93
N PRO A 163 20.52 5.51 -21.00
CA PRO A 163 19.93 5.67 -22.34
C PRO A 163 18.49 5.17 -22.33
N ILE A 164 17.57 6.02 -22.74
CA ILE A 164 16.13 5.73 -22.83
C ILE A 164 15.66 6.27 -24.15
N ALA A 165 15.07 5.42 -24.97
CA ALA A 165 14.60 5.77 -26.31
C ALA A 165 13.08 5.96 -26.32
N LYS A 166 12.61 6.84 -27.21
CA LYS A 166 11.18 6.91 -27.53
C LYS A 166 10.75 5.66 -28.31
N GLY A 167 9.50 5.26 -28.09
CA GLY A 167 8.88 4.14 -28.79
C GLY A 167 9.27 2.77 -28.24
N GLU A 168 10.19 2.70 -27.28
CA GLU A 168 10.60 1.46 -26.62
C GLU A 168 9.83 1.23 -25.33
N TRP A 169 9.47 -0.03 -25.08
CA TRP A 169 8.84 -0.46 -23.84
C TRP A 169 9.93 -0.77 -22.80
N HIS A 170 9.84 -0.11 -21.66
CA HIS A 170 10.69 -0.31 -20.49
C HIS A 170 9.85 -0.73 -19.28
N GLU A 171 10.50 -1.21 -18.22
CA GLU A 171 9.86 -1.56 -16.95
C GLU A 171 10.34 -0.65 -15.81
N LEU A 172 9.38 -0.18 -15.01
CA LEU A 172 9.64 0.43 -13.70
C LEU A 172 9.16 -0.50 -12.60
N SER A 173 9.96 -0.60 -11.53
CA SER A 173 9.59 -1.33 -10.32
C SER A 173 9.96 -0.57 -9.07
N VAL A 174 9.07 -0.59 -8.08
CA VAL A 174 9.28 -0.03 -6.73
C VAL A 174 8.90 -1.08 -5.70
N GLU A 175 9.81 -1.36 -4.77
CA GLU A 175 9.57 -2.17 -3.57
C GLU A 175 9.64 -1.27 -2.34
N CYS A 176 8.54 -1.25 -1.57
CA CYS A 176 8.40 -0.57 -0.30
C CYS A 176 8.27 -1.61 0.82
N LYS A 177 9.18 -1.58 1.80
CA LYS A 177 9.16 -2.43 3.01
C LYS A 177 9.44 -1.58 4.25
N GLY A 178 8.42 -1.29 5.03
CA GLY A 178 8.46 -0.30 6.09
C GLY A 178 8.87 1.07 5.54
N ASN A 179 10.03 1.56 5.97
CA ASN A 179 10.60 2.83 5.50
C ASN A 179 11.70 2.66 4.45
N GLN A 180 11.96 1.43 3.98
CA GLN A 180 12.92 1.18 2.92
C GLN A 180 12.23 1.16 1.56
N ILE A 181 12.84 1.87 0.60
CA ILE A 181 12.35 1.99 -0.77
C ILE A 181 13.49 1.55 -1.72
N ARG A 182 13.19 0.60 -2.60
CA ARG A 182 14.10 0.13 -3.65
C ARG A 182 13.45 0.36 -5.01
N CYS A 183 14.21 0.92 -5.94
CA CYS A 183 13.71 1.27 -7.26
C CYS A 183 14.55 0.62 -8.35
N SER A 184 13.88 -0.02 -9.29
CA SER A 184 14.48 -0.71 -10.42
C SER A 184 13.95 -0.19 -11.75
N PHE A 185 14.81 -0.24 -12.76
CA PHE A 185 14.51 0.06 -14.15
C PHE A 185 15.03 -1.10 -15.01
N ASP A 186 14.16 -1.67 -15.85
CA ASP A 186 14.46 -2.85 -16.67
C ASP A 186 15.10 -4.01 -15.86
N GLY A 187 14.51 -4.30 -14.70
CA GLY A 187 14.94 -5.36 -13.80
C GLY A 187 16.23 -5.09 -13.01
N LYS A 188 16.87 -3.92 -13.18
CA LYS A 188 18.10 -3.55 -12.46
C LYS A 188 17.81 -2.48 -11.42
N GLU A 189 18.29 -2.65 -10.20
CA GLU A 189 18.23 -1.60 -9.18
C GLU A 189 19.08 -0.39 -9.64
N VAL A 190 18.44 0.77 -9.76
CA VAL A 190 19.06 1.99 -10.31
C VAL A 190 19.18 3.10 -9.28
N ILE A 191 18.40 3.05 -8.20
CA ILE A 191 18.47 4.00 -7.09
C ILE A 191 19.05 3.26 -5.87
N PRO A 192 20.07 3.81 -5.18
CA PRO A 192 20.48 3.26 -3.88
C PRO A 192 19.29 3.15 -2.95
N THR A 193 19.22 2.09 -2.15
CA THR A 193 18.10 1.88 -1.23
C THR A 193 17.90 3.11 -0.35
N VAL A 194 16.70 3.71 -0.44
CA VAL A 194 16.32 4.91 0.30
C VAL A 194 15.71 4.48 1.62
N THR A 195 16.06 5.15 2.72
CA THR A 195 15.37 5.01 4.01
C THR A 195 14.67 6.33 4.31
N ASP A 196 13.36 6.35 4.24
CA ASP A 196 12.57 7.58 4.34
C ASP A 196 11.26 7.34 5.12
N ASN A 197 10.92 8.27 6.01
CA ASN A 197 9.75 8.15 6.91
C ASN A 197 8.64 9.16 6.57
N THR A 198 8.75 9.90 5.45
CA THR A 198 7.80 10.96 5.09
C THR A 198 6.40 10.39 4.83
N PHE A 199 6.30 9.33 4.02
CA PHE A 199 5.03 8.64 3.74
C PHE A 199 5.17 7.13 3.99
N SER A 200 4.34 6.58 4.90
CA SER A 200 4.36 5.15 5.26
C SER A 200 3.41 4.30 4.41
N ALA A 201 2.31 4.87 3.93
CA ALA A 201 1.33 4.22 3.08
C ALA A 201 0.62 5.25 2.21
N GLY A 202 -0.01 4.86 1.10
CA GLY A 202 -0.85 5.75 0.30
C GLY A 202 -1.24 5.15 -1.04
N LYS A 203 -1.88 5.94 -1.89
CA LYS A 203 -2.33 5.49 -3.22
C LYS A 203 -1.16 5.35 -4.19
N ILE A 204 -1.40 4.62 -5.28
CA ILE A 204 -0.48 4.48 -6.40
C ILE A 204 -1.11 5.14 -7.63
N ALA A 205 -0.30 5.85 -8.42
CA ALA A 205 -0.73 6.49 -9.65
C ALA A 205 0.30 6.35 -10.78
N LEU A 206 -0.16 6.37 -12.02
CA LEU A 206 0.69 6.64 -13.18
C LEU A 206 0.96 8.14 -13.26
N TRP A 207 2.14 8.53 -13.74
CA TRP A 207 2.61 9.91 -13.73
C TRP A 207 3.25 10.30 -15.06
N THR A 208 2.94 11.50 -15.55
CA THR A 208 3.63 12.14 -16.68
C THR A 208 3.90 13.63 -16.40
N LYS A 209 4.68 14.30 -17.27
CA LYS A 209 4.97 15.74 -17.18
C LYS A 209 4.69 16.45 -18.50
N SER A 210 4.13 17.66 -18.42
CA SER A 210 3.90 18.57 -19.54
C SER A 210 3.19 17.85 -20.69
N ASP A 211 3.76 17.91 -21.89
CA ASP A 211 3.24 17.35 -23.14
C ASP A 211 3.69 15.90 -23.41
N SER A 212 4.17 15.20 -22.38
CA SER A 212 4.61 13.81 -22.52
C SER A 212 3.42 12.87 -22.79
N VAL A 213 3.37 12.32 -24.00
CA VAL A 213 2.48 11.21 -24.34
C VAL A 213 3.19 9.90 -23.99
N SER A 214 2.64 9.19 -23.01
CA SER A 214 3.21 7.95 -22.47
C SER A 214 2.15 6.90 -22.23
N TYR A 215 2.50 5.64 -22.55
CA TYR A 215 1.61 4.48 -22.45
C TYR A 215 2.09 3.54 -21.34
N PHE A 216 1.15 2.83 -20.70
CA PHE A 216 1.40 1.97 -19.54
C PHE A 216 0.61 0.67 -19.65
N THR A 217 1.21 -0.44 -19.25
CA THR A 217 0.58 -1.77 -19.27
C THR A 217 1.21 -2.73 -18.26
N ASP A 218 0.61 -3.90 -18.10
CA ASP A 218 1.05 -4.95 -17.16
C ASP A 218 1.30 -4.43 -15.75
N ILE A 219 0.38 -3.59 -15.27
CA ILE A 219 0.43 -3.00 -13.94
C ILE A 219 0.07 -4.07 -12.91
N ARG A 220 1.00 -4.34 -12.00
CA ARG A 220 0.86 -5.32 -10.94
C ARG A 220 1.34 -4.76 -9.61
N ILE A 221 0.53 -4.92 -8.58
CA ILE A 221 0.84 -4.56 -7.21
C ILE A 221 0.78 -5.82 -6.36
N ALA A 222 1.92 -6.33 -5.92
CA ALA A 222 1.99 -7.33 -4.87
C ALA A 222 2.08 -6.60 -3.53
N TYR A 223 1.15 -6.82 -2.61
CA TYR A 223 1.08 -6.08 -1.34
C TYR A 223 0.73 -7.01 -0.18
N THR A 224 0.99 -6.55 1.04
CA THR A 224 0.48 -7.23 2.23
C THR A 224 -0.78 -6.49 2.70
N PRO A 225 -1.98 -7.07 2.54
CA PRO A 225 -3.21 -6.44 3.03
C PRO A 225 -3.10 -6.22 4.54
N HIS A 226 -3.46 -5.02 5.00
CA HIS A 226 -3.41 -4.69 6.43
C HIS A 226 -4.33 -5.58 7.28
N GLU A 227 -5.48 -6.02 6.74
CA GLU A 227 -6.34 -7.04 7.36
C GLU A 227 -5.57 -8.34 7.68
N ARG A 228 -4.66 -8.78 6.80
CA ARG A 228 -3.86 -9.99 7.03
C ARG A 228 -2.80 -9.79 8.09
N PHE A 229 -2.20 -8.60 8.16
CA PHE A 229 -1.27 -8.26 9.24
C PHE A 229 -1.99 -8.29 10.60
N LEU A 230 -3.14 -7.62 10.69
CA LEU A 230 -3.96 -7.61 11.91
C LEU A 230 -4.44 -9.01 12.31
N GLN A 231 -4.84 -9.84 11.34
CA GLN A 231 -5.23 -11.21 11.60
C GLN A 231 -4.04 -12.07 12.08
N SER A 232 -2.83 -11.85 11.54
CA SER A 232 -1.61 -12.49 12.06
C SER A 232 -1.31 -12.05 13.48
N LEU A 233 -1.42 -10.76 13.76
CA LEU A 233 -1.19 -10.18 15.09
C LEU A 233 -2.19 -10.74 16.11
N VAL A 234 -3.46 -10.86 15.75
CA VAL A 234 -4.50 -11.51 16.56
C VAL A 234 -4.13 -12.96 16.87
N ARG A 235 -3.72 -13.75 15.87
CA ARG A 235 -3.31 -15.15 16.07
C ARG A 235 -2.11 -15.26 17.03
N GLU A 236 -1.05 -14.49 16.79
CA GLU A 236 0.14 -14.44 17.66
C GLU A 236 -0.23 -14.05 19.10
N THR A 237 -1.15 -13.09 19.24
CA THR A 237 -1.62 -12.62 20.55
C THR A 237 -2.41 -13.71 21.28
N MET A 238 -3.30 -14.42 20.60
CA MET A 238 -4.06 -15.53 21.20
C MET A 238 -3.15 -16.68 21.64
N GLU A 239 -2.09 -16.97 20.88
CA GLU A 239 -1.07 -17.96 21.26
C GLU A 239 -0.28 -17.52 22.51
N LYS A 240 0.08 -16.23 22.59
CA LYS A 240 0.86 -15.67 23.71
C LYS A 240 0.04 -15.50 24.99
N PHE A 241 -1.27 -15.27 24.88
CA PHE A 241 -2.18 -15.04 26.00
C PHE A 241 -3.30 -16.09 26.06
N PRO A 242 -3.02 -17.33 26.50
CA PRO A 242 -4.00 -18.43 26.52
C PRO A 242 -5.20 -18.21 27.45
N ARG A 243 -5.17 -17.16 28.28
CA ARG A 243 -6.30 -16.75 29.15
C ARG A 243 -7.42 -16.04 28.40
N LEU A 244 -7.17 -15.60 27.17
CA LEU A 244 -8.14 -14.88 26.36
C LEU A 244 -9.20 -15.84 25.83
N GLN A 245 -10.45 -15.40 25.86
CA GLN A 245 -11.57 -16.10 25.22
C GLN A 245 -11.78 -15.59 23.79
N GLY A 246 -11.36 -14.35 23.54
CA GLY A 246 -11.34 -13.78 22.20
C GLY A 246 -10.66 -12.41 22.17
N ILE A 247 -10.40 -11.97 20.95
CA ILE A 247 -9.84 -10.68 20.64
C ILE A 247 -10.39 -10.22 19.29
N ASP A 248 -10.90 -8.99 19.26
CA ASP A 248 -11.28 -8.32 18.02
C ASP A 248 -10.48 -7.03 17.87
N VAL A 249 -10.00 -6.77 16.66
CA VAL A 249 -9.48 -5.46 16.25
C VAL A 249 -10.58 -4.77 15.46
N VAL A 250 -10.92 -3.56 15.88
CA VAL A 250 -11.99 -2.74 15.30
C VAL A 250 -11.39 -1.45 14.79
N ALA A 251 -11.68 -1.11 13.54
CA ALA A 251 -11.14 0.09 12.87
C ALA A 251 -12.28 0.85 12.15
N LEU A 252 -12.07 2.12 11.86
CA LEU A 252 -13.01 2.91 11.04
C LEU A 252 -12.80 2.56 9.58
N SER A 253 -13.88 2.22 8.87
CA SER A 253 -13.82 1.86 7.44
C SER A 253 -14.26 3.07 6.60
N GLY A 254 -13.30 3.86 6.12
CA GLY A 254 -13.54 5.05 5.30
C GLY A 254 -14.24 6.22 6.03
N LYS A 255 -14.42 7.35 5.33
CA LYS A 255 -14.93 8.61 5.93
C LYS A 255 -16.40 8.60 6.37
N SER A 256 -17.20 7.60 5.99
CA SER A 256 -18.65 7.60 6.22
C SER A 256 -19.25 6.28 6.74
N SER A 257 -18.46 5.24 6.95
CA SER A 257 -18.95 3.99 7.53
C SER A 257 -18.40 3.83 8.94
N GLY A 258 -19.26 3.45 9.89
CA GLY A 258 -18.90 3.30 11.29
C GLY A 258 -17.79 2.26 11.51
N PRO A 259 -17.36 2.05 12.77
CA PRO A 259 -16.33 1.06 13.07
C PRO A 259 -16.74 -0.33 12.56
N LYS A 260 -15.77 -1.14 12.12
CA LYS A 260 -15.94 -2.54 11.71
C LYS A 260 -14.83 -3.40 12.30
N VAL A 261 -15.13 -4.67 12.55
CA VAL A 261 -14.14 -5.65 12.96
C VAL A 261 -13.27 -5.99 11.75
N VAL A 262 -11.98 -5.68 11.83
CA VAL A 262 -10.99 -5.89 10.74
C VAL A 262 -10.10 -7.11 10.98
N ALA A 263 -10.03 -7.60 12.22
CA ALA A 263 -9.40 -8.88 12.55
C ALA A 263 -10.02 -9.48 13.81
N SER A 264 -10.10 -10.80 13.89
CA SER A 264 -10.66 -11.49 15.05
C SER A 264 -10.19 -12.94 15.13
N ASN A 265 -10.12 -13.51 16.32
CA ASN A 265 -9.94 -14.96 16.47
C ASN A 265 -11.22 -15.76 16.16
N ASN A 266 -12.30 -15.08 15.76
CA ASN A 266 -13.53 -15.64 15.24
C ASN A 266 -13.77 -15.08 13.83
N ASP A 267 -13.54 -15.90 12.80
CA ASP A 267 -13.67 -15.49 11.39
C ASP A 267 -15.05 -14.91 11.04
N LYS A 268 -16.11 -15.32 11.74
CA LYS A 268 -17.48 -14.80 11.52
C LYS A 268 -17.67 -13.36 11.98
N ALA A 269 -16.79 -12.87 12.86
CA ALA A 269 -16.84 -11.50 13.34
C ALA A 269 -16.21 -10.52 12.34
N ILE A 270 -15.29 -10.97 11.48
CA ILE A 270 -14.59 -10.11 10.52
C ILE A 270 -15.60 -9.50 9.53
N GLY A 271 -15.50 -8.19 9.32
CA GLY A 271 -16.41 -7.40 8.47
C GLY A 271 -17.71 -6.98 9.14
N GLN A 272 -18.03 -7.49 10.35
CA GLN A 272 -19.21 -7.07 11.09
C GLN A 272 -19.05 -5.63 11.61
N PRO A 273 -20.15 -4.85 11.69
CA PRO A 273 -20.10 -3.53 12.29
C PRO A 273 -19.69 -3.62 13.77
N GLY A 274 -18.77 -2.74 14.16
CA GLY A 274 -18.42 -2.48 15.54
C GLY A 274 -19.56 -1.79 16.27
N ASP A 275 -19.46 -1.75 17.60
CA ASP A 275 -20.47 -1.10 18.43
C ASP A 275 -20.20 0.41 18.59
N LYS A 276 -21.15 1.11 19.22
CA LYS A 276 -21.02 2.56 19.45
C LYS A 276 -19.84 2.93 20.36
N ASN A 277 -19.43 2.01 21.25
CA ASN A 277 -18.34 2.23 22.18
C ASN A 277 -16.99 2.12 21.46
N ASP A 278 -16.89 1.26 20.44
CA ASP A 278 -15.68 1.12 19.60
C ASP A 278 -15.32 2.45 18.91
N ALA A 279 -16.33 3.21 18.44
CA ALA A 279 -16.11 4.53 17.85
C ALA A 279 -15.53 5.54 18.86
N GLU A 280 -15.94 5.48 20.13
CA GLU A 280 -15.39 6.37 21.15
C GLU A 280 -13.95 6.01 21.49
N VAL A 281 -13.62 4.72 21.55
CA VAL A 281 -12.26 4.25 21.79
C VAL A 281 -11.32 4.75 20.68
N ILE A 282 -11.74 4.65 19.42
CA ILE A 282 -10.93 5.06 18.27
C ILE A 282 -10.83 6.59 18.21
N ASN A 283 -11.95 7.32 18.34
CA ASN A 283 -11.92 8.78 18.15
C ASN A 283 -11.42 9.57 19.37
N LYS A 284 -11.68 9.09 20.59
CA LYS A 284 -11.38 9.80 21.84
C LYS A 284 -10.28 9.13 22.66
N GLY A 285 -9.84 7.93 22.29
CA GLY A 285 -8.85 7.17 23.05
C GLY A 285 -9.34 6.70 24.42
N VAL A 286 -10.66 6.69 24.65
CA VAL A 286 -11.25 6.24 25.93
C VAL A 286 -11.23 4.72 26.01
N MET A 287 -11.03 4.18 27.22
CA MET A 287 -11.14 2.75 27.46
C MET A 287 -12.58 2.44 27.80
N THR A 288 -13.11 1.32 27.31
CA THR A 288 -14.48 0.92 27.61
C THR A 288 -14.53 -0.48 28.20
N TYR A 289 -15.50 -0.67 29.08
CA TYR A 289 -15.70 -1.91 29.82
C TYR A 289 -17.15 -2.36 29.69
N ARG A 290 -17.34 -3.64 29.40
CA ARG A 290 -18.63 -4.32 29.44
C ARG A 290 -18.47 -5.68 30.09
N LYS A 291 -19.48 -6.12 30.83
CA LYS A 291 -19.50 -7.40 31.50
C LYS A 291 -20.83 -8.11 31.28
N ASP A 292 -20.75 -9.38 30.93
CA ASP A 292 -21.85 -10.32 30.91
C ASP A 292 -21.70 -11.32 32.09
N LYS A 293 -22.59 -12.32 32.17
CA LYS A 293 -22.53 -13.33 33.24
C LYS A 293 -21.20 -14.10 33.26
N GLU A 294 -20.67 -14.45 32.09
CA GLU A 294 -19.49 -15.31 31.97
C GLU A 294 -18.25 -14.58 31.44
N LEU A 295 -18.44 -13.49 30.70
CA LEU A 295 -17.38 -12.80 29.98
C LEU A 295 -17.28 -11.33 30.38
N VAL A 296 -16.07 -10.81 30.24
CA VAL A 296 -15.75 -9.39 30.32
C VAL A 296 -15.09 -8.96 29.02
N TYR A 297 -15.51 -7.81 28.52
CA TYR A 297 -15.03 -7.18 27.29
C TYR A 297 -14.39 -5.86 27.70
N VAL A 298 -13.13 -5.69 27.32
CA VAL A 298 -12.42 -4.44 27.51
C VAL A 298 -11.93 -3.97 26.16
N THR A 299 -12.42 -2.83 25.68
CA THR A 299 -11.92 -2.23 24.45
C THR A 299 -10.94 -1.13 24.81
N LEU A 300 -9.70 -1.28 24.34
CA LEU A 300 -8.58 -0.38 24.58
C LEU A 300 -8.10 0.22 23.26
N PRO A 301 -7.60 1.47 23.25
CA PRO A 301 -7.03 2.05 22.04
C PRO A 301 -5.70 1.36 21.69
N LEU A 302 -5.61 0.85 20.46
CA LEU A 302 -4.36 0.46 19.83
C LEU A 302 -3.76 1.72 19.21
N ARG A 303 -2.71 2.25 19.84
CA ARG A 303 -2.06 3.49 19.41
C ARG A 303 -0.86 3.20 18.52
N ASP A 304 -0.61 4.07 17.57
CA ASP A 304 0.60 4.03 16.74
C ASP A 304 1.83 4.63 17.44
N ARG A 305 2.91 4.80 16.68
CA ARG A 305 4.17 5.40 17.14
C ARG A 305 4.06 6.87 17.55
N ASN A 306 3.08 7.61 17.04
CA ASN A 306 2.82 8.99 17.43
C ASN A 306 1.98 9.07 18.71
N GLY A 307 1.40 7.95 19.14
CA GLY A 307 0.55 7.86 20.33
C GLY A 307 -0.93 8.09 20.02
N ASP A 308 -1.30 8.29 18.76
CA ASP A 308 -2.67 8.50 18.33
C ASP A 308 -3.43 7.16 18.26
N PRO A 309 -4.71 7.10 18.69
CA PRO A 309 -5.49 5.88 18.57
C PRO A 309 -5.74 5.54 17.09
N ALA A 310 -5.24 4.39 16.65
CA ALA A 310 -5.40 3.88 15.29
C ALA A 310 -6.58 2.91 15.18
N ALA A 311 -6.83 2.12 16.23
CA ALA A 311 -7.88 1.11 16.25
C ALA A 311 -8.33 0.86 17.70
N GLY A 312 -9.44 0.14 17.88
CA GLY A 312 -9.85 -0.44 19.15
C GLY A 312 -9.49 -1.91 19.21
N VAL A 313 -8.90 -2.38 20.31
CA VAL A 313 -8.71 -3.81 20.58
C VAL A 313 -9.65 -4.22 21.68
N ARG A 314 -10.66 -5.01 21.32
CA ARG A 314 -11.61 -5.61 22.26
C ARG A 314 -11.06 -6.93 22.75
N VAL A 315 -10.62 -6.94 23.99
CA VAL A 315 -10.09 -8.11 24.70
C VAL A 315 -11.23 -8.79 25.46
N VAL A 316 -11.48 -10.06 25.14
CA VAL A 316 -12.54 -10.86 25.77
C VAL A 316 -11.91 -11.87 26.73
N MET A 317 -12.34 -11.85 27.98
CA MET A 317 -11.82 -12.72 29.03
C MET A 317 -12.95 -13.33 29.85
N LYS A 318 -12.65 -14.43 30.56
CA LYS A 318 -13.58 -14.98 31.55
C LYS A 318 -13.73 -14.03 32.74
N SER A 319 -14.98 -13.76 33.10
CA SER A 319 -15.40 -13.03 34.29
C SER A 319 -15.16 -13.86 35.55
N PHE A 320 -14.97 -13.21 36.70
CA PHE A 320 -14.78 -13.85 37.99
C PHE A 320 -15.52 -13.10 39.12
N PRO A 321 -15.79 -13.75 40.27
CA PRO A 321 -16.36 -13.08 41.43
C PRO A 321 -15.48 -11.91 41.90
N GLY A 322 -16.05 -10.71 42.03
CA GLY A 322 -15.27 -9.49 42.31
C GLY A 322 -14.67 -8.82 41.07
N GLN A 323 -15.06 -9.23 39.86
CA GLN A 323 -14.71 -8.52 38.62
C GLN A 323 -15.26 -7.08 38.64
N THR A 324 -14.33 -6.12 38.54
CA THR A 324 -14.55 -4.67 38.41
C THR A 324 -14.07 -4.19 37.03
N GLU A 325 -14.26 -2.92 36.72
CA GLU A 325 -13.67 -2.28 35.54
C GLU A 325 -12.14 -2.18 35.64
N GLU A 326 -11.63 -1.62 36.74
CA GLU A 326 -10.18 -1.40 36.94
C GLU A 326 -9.37 -2.69 36.81
N ASN A 327 -9.77 -3.75 37.51
CA ASN A 327 -9.06 -5.03 37.42
C ASN A 327 -9.21 -5.72 36.05
N ALA A 328 -10.24 -5.41 35.26
CA ALA A 328 -10.36 -5.89 33.88
C ALA A 328 -9.36 -5.16 32.98
N ILE A 329 -9.28 -3.83 33.10
CA ILE A 329 -8.37 -2.99 32.33
C ILE A 329 -6.92 -3.39 32.59
N VAL A 330 -6.52 -3.56 33.86
CA VAL A 330 -5.16 -4.01 34.23
C VAL A 330 -4.80 -5.36 33.59
N ARG A 331 -5.78 -6.26 33.41
CA ARG A 331 -5.57 -7.55 32.75
C ARG A 331 -5.53 -7.45 31.22
N ALA A 332 -6.28 -6.54 30.62
CA ALA A 332 -6.31 -6.37 29.18
C ALA A 332 -5.10 -5.55 28.66
N MET A 333 -4.57 -4.62 29.46
CA MET A 333 -3.52 -3.69 29.05
C MET A 333 -2.22 -4.35 28.56
N PRO A 334 -1.69 -5.43 29.18
CA PRO A 334 -0.51 -6.11 28.67
C PRO A 334 -0.70 -6.74 27.28
N VAL A 335 -1.94 -7.12 26.94
CA VAL A 335 -2.29 -7.70 25.63
C VAL A 335 -2.13 -6.62 24.56
N VAL A 336 -2.78 -5.47 24.78
CA VAL A 336 -2.76 -4.38 23.81
C VAL A 336 -1.38 -3.74 23.71
N LYS A 337 -0.66 -3.58 24.83
CA LYS A 337 0.72 -3.09 24.80
C LYS A 337 1.63 -3.97 23.93
N GLN A 338 1.48 -5.30 24.01
CA GLN A 338 2.24 -6.22 23.19
C GLN A 338 1.87 -6.14 21.71
N MET A 339 0.59 -5.94 21.39
CA MET A 339 0.15 -5.68 20.02
C MET A 339 0.75 -4.36 19.50
N GLN A 340 0.71 -3.30 20.30
CA GLN A 340 1.25 -1.98 19.94
C GLN A 340 2.74 -2.00 19.60
N GLU A 341 3.55 -2.82 20.28
CA GLU A 341 4.98 -2.99 19.97
C GLU A 341 5.23 -3.48 18.52
N ARG A 342 4.22 -4.08 17.88
CA ARG A 342 4.29 -4.64 16.54
C ARG A 342 3.61 -3.75 15.49
N VAL A 343 2.89 -2.71 15.90
CA VAL A 343 2.17 -1.82 14.98
C VAL A 343 3.13 -0.74 14.45
N PRO A 344 3.37 -0.68 13.13
CA PRO A 344 4.30 0.29 12.55
C PRO A 344 3.74 1.73 12.50
N ALA A 345 2.47 1.97 12.10
CA ALA A 345 1.81 3.31 12.02
C ALA A 345 0.25 3.26 11.98
N VAL A 346 -0.47 4.36 12.28
CA VAL A 346 -1.96 4.47 12.21
C VAL A 346 -2.49 4.12 10.82
N ASN A 347 -1.84 4.65 9.77
CA ASN A 347 -2.26 4.45 8.38
C ASN A 347 -2.07 3.00 7.91
N ASP A 348 -1.30 2.19 8.65
CA ASP A 348 -1.09 0.78 8.39
C ASP A 348 -2.11 -0.14 9.09
N LEU A 349 -3.16 0.43 9.68
CA LEU A 349 -4.20 -0.35 10.36
C LEU A 349 -5.59 -0.16 9.77
N MET A 350 -5.77 0.84 8.91
CA MET A 350 -7.09 1.41 8.62
C MET A 350 -7.46 1.52 7.14
N GLU A 351 -6.67 1.00 6.20
CA GLU A 351 -7.04 0.99 4.78
C GLU A 351 -6.67 -0.30 4.04
#